data_AF-A0AAV3XD09-F1
#
_entry.id   AF-A0AAV3XD09-F1
#
_cell.length_a   1.000
_cell.length_b   1.000
_cell.length_c   1.000
_cell.angle_alpha   90.00
_cell.angle_beta   90.00
_cell.angle_gamma   90.00
#
_symmetry.space_group_name_H-M   'P 1'
#
loop_
_entity.id
_entity.type
_entity.pdbx_description
1 polymer ?
#
loop_
_entity_poly.entity_id
_entity_poly.type
_entity_poly.pdbx_seq_one_letter_code
_entity_poly.pdbx_strand_id
1 'polypeptide(L)'
;MLLLEVSQTEAIAGENAVAISQLPVVWQNIATGKSNVALPEPKSYVQMAQLFQYKLEQGDVDLFKDRPDIIHLKPYLAQLFGQLARETLEFYGKDFLIENYPNFTEILRPTGIKKNTF
;
A
#
# COMPACT_ATOMS: atom_id res chain seq x y z
N MET A 1 -14.12 -20.26 21.86
CA MET A 1 -13.05 -20.78 21.00
C MET A 1 -13.05 -19.91 19.75
N LEU A 2 -12.23 -18.85 19.74
CA LEU A 2 -12.02 -18.06 18.53
C LEU A 2 -11.09 -18.87 17.63
N LEU A 3 -11.57 -19.26 16.45
CA LEU A 3 -10.72 -19.72 15.37
C LEU A 3 -9.77 -18.56 15.03
N LEU A 4 -8.52 -18.64 15.50
CA LEU A 4 -7.44 -17.84 14.94
C LEU A 4 -7.26 -18.36 13.50
N GLU A 5 -7.82 -17.63 12.53
CA GLU A 5 -7.45 -17.84 11.14
C GLU A 5 -5.93 -17.77 11.06
N VAL A 6 -5.31 -18.86 10.62
CA VAL A 6 -3.87 -18.92 10.44
C VAL A 6 -3.55 -17.91 9.33
N SER A 7 -3.05 -16.75 9.73
CA SER A 7 -2.55 -15.73 8.82
C SER A 7 -1.53 -16.38 7.90
N GLN A 8 -1.83 -16.43 6.59
CA GLN A 8 -0.88 -16.87 5.58
C GLN A 8 0.24 -15.84 5.54
N THR A 9 1.32 -16.15 6.25
CA THR A 9 2.50 -15.29 6.35
C THR A 9 3.55 -15.73 5.34
N GLU A 10 4.10 -14.76 4.61
CA GLU A 10 5.27 -14.94 3.75
C GLU A 10 6.51 -14.40 4.47
N ALA A 11 7.68 -14.92 4.14
CA ALA A 11 8.95 -14.38 4.62
C ALA A 11 9.59 -13.51 3.53
N ILE A 12 9.80 -12.24 3.81
CA ILE A 12 10.45 -11.28 2.90
C ILE A 12 11.70 -10.74 3.62
N ALA A 13 12.89 -11.04 3.07
CA ALA A 13 14.17 -10.67 3.68
C ALA A 13 14.34 -11.12 5.15
N GLY A 14 13.72 -12.23 5.53
CA GLY A 14 13.76 -12.76 6.90
C GLY A 14 12.71 -12.18 7.86
N GLU A 15 11.88 -11.24 7.39
CA GLU A 15 10.77 -10.65 8.13
C GLU A 15 9.44 -11.30 7.74
N ASN A 16 8.51 -11.40 8.68
CA ASN A 16 7.16 -11.86 8.39
C ASN A 16 6.38 -10.79 7.63
N ALA A 17 5.58 -11.21 6.67
CA ALA A 17 4.79 -10.36 5.80
C ALA A 17 3.42 -11.00 5.54
N VAL A 18 2.41 -10.19 5.19
CA VAL A 18 1.12 -10.75 4.73
C VAL A 18 1.28 -11.36 3.34
N ALA A 19 0.49 -12.38 3.02
CA ALA A 19 0.41 -12.88 1.64
C ALA A 19 -0.12 -11.79 0.69
N ILE A 20 0.26 -11.84 -0.59
CA ILE A 20 -0.24 -10.88 -1.59
C ILE A 20 -1.79 -10.85 -1.61
N SER A 21 -2.44 -12.01 -1.45
CA SER A 21 -3.91 -12.15 -1.42
C SER A 21 -4.59 -11.36 -0.29
N GLN A 22 -3.86 -11.00 0.76
CA GLN A 22 -4.37 -10.23 1.89
C GLN A 22 -4.27 -8.71 1.66
N LEU A 23 -3.46 -8.25 0.69
CA LEU A 23 -3.37 -6.84 0.33
C LEU A 23 -4.67 -6.33 -0.33
N PRO A 24 -4.88 -5.00 -0.40
CA PRO A 24 -5.92 -4.42 -1.26
C PRO A 24 -5.76 -4.88 -2.72
N VAL A 25 -6.89 -5.02 -3.44
CA VAL A 25 -6.93 -5.55 -4.81
C VAL A 25 -5.98 -4.81 -5.76
N VAL A 26 -5.82 -3.50 -5.60
CA VAL A 26 -4.90 -2.71 -6.43
C VAL A 26 -3.47 -3.23 -6.32
N TRP A 27 -2.99 -3.59 -5.14
CA TRP A 27 -1.66 -4.14 -4.94
C TRP A 27 -1.53 -5.57 -5.48
N GLN A 28 -2.59 -6.37 -5.42
CA GLN A 28 -2.62 -7.69 -6.05
C GLN A 28 -2.47 -7.59 -7.58
N ASN A 29 -3.11 -6.58 -8.18
CA ASN A 29 -2.99 -6.31 -9.61
C ASN A 29 -1.60 -5.78 -9.99
N ILE A 30 -1.01 -4.91 -9.15
CA ILE A 30 0.37 -4.44 -9.30
C ILE A 30 1.34 -5.64 -9.22
N ALA A 31 1.16 -6.53 -8.24
CA ALA A 31 2.01 -7.71 -8.06
C ALA A 31 1.97 -8.69 -9.24
N THR A 32 0.81 -8.80 -9.90
CA THR A 32 0.62 -9.67 -11.07
C THR A 32 0.95 -8.98 -12.41
N GLY A 33 1.36 -7.71 -12.39
CA GLY A 33 1.65 -6.94 -13.61
C GLY A 33 0.41 -6.58 -14.43
N LYS A 34 -0.80 -6.68 -13.84
CA LYS A 34 -2.06 -6.32 -14.51
C LYS A 34 -2.32 -4.81 -14.52
N SER A 35 -1.72 -4.08 -13.59
CA SER A 35 -1.82 -2.62 -13.49
C SER A 35 -0.68 -1.94 -14.23
N ASN A 36 -1.00 -0.88 -14.97
CA ASN A 36 -0.01 0.02 -15.55
C ASN A 36 0.37 1.09 -14.51
N VAL A 37 1.57 1.02 -13.96
CA VAL A 37 1.99 1.86 -12.84
C VAL A 37 3.21 2.70 -13.18
N ALA A 38 3.30 3.88 -12.57
CA ALA A 38 4.46 4.77 -12.66
C ALA A 38 5.57 4.40 -11.65
N LEU A 39 5.52 3.20 -11.07
CA LEU A 39 6.50 2.73 -10.10
C LEU A 39 7.74 2.15 -10.80
N PRO A 40 8.96 2.63 -10.47
CA PRO A 40 10.18 2.14 -11.10
C PRO A 40 10.50 0.68 -10.76
N GLU A 41 10.09 0.21 -9.57
CA GLU A 41 10.34 -1.17 -9.09
C GLU A 41 9.10 -1.77 -8.40
N PRO A 42 8.02 -2.10 -9.14
CA PRO A 42 6.73 -2.49 -8.57
C PRO A 42 6.83 -3.64 -7.56
N LYS A 43 7.72 -4.60 -7.81
CA LYS A 43 7.94 -5.74 -6.92
C LYS A 43 8.40 -5.31 -5.52
N SER A 44 9.37 -4.41 -5.43
CA SER A 44 9.88 -3.93 -4.14
C SER A 44 8.80 -3.17 -3.37
N TYR A 45 7.96 -2.39 -4.06
CA TYR A 45 6.83 -1.70 -3.43
C TYR A 45 5.75 -2.66 -2.94
N VAL A 46 5.44 -3.72 -3.70
CA VAL A 46 4.55 -4.79 -3.24
C VAL A 46 5.11 -5.45 -1.97
N GLN A 47 6.40 -5.78 -1.95
CA GLN A 47 7.05 -6.36 -0.77
C GLN A 47 6.98 -5.42 0.44
N MET A 48 7.21 -4.11 0.24
CA MET A 48 7.04 -3.11 1.29
C MET A 48 5.58 -3.03 1.78
N ALA A 49 4.59 -3.13 0.89
CA ALA A 49 3.18 -3.17 1.27
C ALA A 49 2.84 -4.42 2.11
N GLN A 50 3.38 -5.58 1.76
CA GLN A 50 3.21 -6.82 2.53
C GLN A 50 3.80 -6.70 3.95
N LEU A 51 5.00 -6.15 4.07
CA LEU A 51 5.66 -5.92 5.36
C LEU A 51 4.93 -4.87 6.19
N PHE A 52 4.52 -3.76 5.56
CA PHE A 52 3.82 -2.66 6.22
C PHE A 52 2.48 -3.13 6.82
N GLN A 53 1.67 -3.83 6.03
CA GLN A 53 0.38 -4.35 6.50
C GLN A 53 0.59 -5.32 7.67
N TYR A 54 1.55 -6.26 7.55
CA TYR A 54 1.85 -7.23 8.60
C TYR A 54 2.25 -6.56 9.91
N LYS A 55 3.22 -5.64 9.86
CA LYS A 55 3.75 -5.00 11.07
C LYS A 55 2.67 -4.24 11.82
N LEU A 56 1.75 -3.58 11.10
CA LEU A 56 0.65 -2.85 11.72
C LEU A 56 -0.47 -3.77 12.21
N GLU A 57 -0.82 -4.84 11.49
CA GLU A 57 -1.80 -5.84 11.92
C GLU A 57 -1.34 -6.66 13.13
N GLN A 58 -0.05 -6.93 13.25
CA GLN A 58 0.51 -7.71 14.36
C GLN A 58 1.02 -6.83 15.49
N GLY A 59 1.00 -5.50 15.33
CA GLY A 59 1.72 -4.58 16.22
C GLY A 59 3.19 -4.98 16.37
N ASP A 60 3.80 -5.52 15.31
CA ASP A 60 5.22 -5.86 15.22
C ASP A 60 6.02 -4.60 14.85
N VAL A 61 5.97 -3.64 15.76
CA VAL A 61 6.62 -2.34 15.65
C VAL A 61 7.55 -2.14 16.84
N ASP A 62 8.69 -1.50 16.59
CA ASP A 62 9.74 -1.27 17.61
C ASP A 62 9.22 -0.51 18.83
N LEU A 63 8.14 0.27 18.67
CA LEU A 63 7.47 0.99 19.74
C LEU A 63 7.26 0.14 21.00
N PHE A 64 6.81 -1.10 20.89
CA PHE A 64 6.52 -1.94 22.06
C PHE A 64 7.76 -2.57 22.69
N LYS A 65 8.84 -2.70 21.92
CA LYS A 65 10.15 -3.12 22.43
C LYS A 65 10.78 -1.98 23.24
N ASP A 66 10.67 -0.75 22.73
CA ASP A 66 11.23 0.44 23.36
C ASP A 66 10.37 0.96 24.52
N ARG A 67 9.06 0.66 24.51
CA ARG A 67 8.08 1.07 25.52
C ARG A 67 7.30 -0.14 26.06
N PRO A 68 7.95 -1.00 26.86
CA PRO A 68 7.29 -2.18 27.43
C PRO A 68 6.13 -1.82 28.38
N ASP A 69 6.10 -0.60 28.93
CA ASP A 69 5.03 -0.09 29.78
C ASP A 69 3.66 -0.06 29.07
N ILE A 70 3.64 0.12 27.75
CA ILE A 70 2.41 0.19 26.95
C ILE A 70 2.10 -1.09 26.18
N ILE A 71 2.81 -2.20 26.43
CA ILE A 71 2.63 -3.45 25.67
C ILE A 71 1.19 -4.00 25.76
N HIS A 72 0.50 -3.75 26.86
CA HIS A 72 -0.90 -4.11 27.05
C HIS A 72 -1.86 -3.42 26.07
N LEU A 73 -1.44 -2.30 25.46
CA LEU A 73 -2.19 -1.58 24.43
C LEU A 73 -1.99 -2.16 23.03
N LYS A 74 -1.01 -3.06 22.84
CA LYS A 74 -0.67 -3.64 21.53
C LYS A 74 -1.87 -4.21 20.77
N PRO A 75 -2.80 -4.98 21.38
CA PRO A 75 -3.94 -5.51 20.64
C PRO A 75 -4.86 -4.43 20.07
N TYR A 76 -5.10 -3.35 20.82
CA TYR A 76 -5.95 -2.24 20.40
C TYR A 76 -5.30 -1.42 19.28
N LEU A 77 -3.99 -1.17 19.42
CA LEU A 77 -3.20 -0.51 18.38
C LEU A 77 -3.18 -1.36 17.12
N ALA A 78 -2.90 -2.65 17.23
CA ALA A 78 -2.85 -3.57 16.09
C ALA A 78 -4.18 -3.62 15.32
N GLN A 79 -5.31 -3.62 16.02
CA GLN A 79 -6.63 -3.58 15.38
C GLN A 79 -6.84 -2.29 14.59
N LEU A 80 -6.62 -1.12 15.21
CA LEU A 80 -6.82 0.17 14.55
C LEU A 80 -5.82 0.39 13.42
N PHE A 81 -4.54 0.17 13.69
CA PHE A 81 -3.47 0.39 12.72
C PHE A 81 -3.50 -0.61 11.58
N GLY A 82 -3.90 -1.86 11.81
CA GLY A 82 -4.11 -2.84 10.73
C GLY A 82 -5.16 -2.35 9.72
N GLN A 83 -6.27 -1.78 10.20
CA GLN A 83 -7.28 -1.18 9.33
C GLN A 83 -6.75 0.05 8.60
N LEU A 84 -6.14 1.00 9.32
CA LEU A 84 -5.58 2.20 8.71
C LEU A 84 -4.47 1.89 7.70
N ALA A 85 -3.69 0.84 7.95
CA ALA A 85 -2.68 0.34 7.02
C ALA A 85 -3.33 -0.09 5.70
N ARG A 86 -4.43 -0.83 5.77
CA ARG A 86 -5.16 -1.31 4.60
C ARG A 86 -5.70 -0.15 3.78
N GLU A 87 -6.33 0.82 4.42
CA GLU A 87 -6.88 2.02 3.78
C GLU A 87 -5.77 2.87 3.14
N THR A 88 -4.63 3.01 3.85
CA THR A 88 -3.43 3.70 3.36
C THR A 88 -2.89 3.02 2.10
N LEU A 89 -2.75 1.70 2.13
CA LEU A 89 -2.31 0.93 0.98
C LEU A 89 -3.30 1.04 -0.17
N GLU A 90 -4.60 0.99 0.08
CA GLU A 90 -5.59 1.17 -0.99
C GLU A 90 -5.48 2.54 -1.66
N PHE A 91 -5.29 3.61 -0.87
CA PHE A 91 -5.08 4.96 -1.37
C PHE A 91 -3.82 5.05 -2.25
N TYR A 92 -2.65 4.69 -1.71
CA TYR A 92 -1.39 4.81 -2.45
C TYR A 92 -1.31 3.87 -3.65
N GLY A 93 -1.86 2.67 -3.54
CA GLY A 93 -1.93 1.74 -4.66
C GLY A 93 -2.68 2.35 -5.85
N LYS A 94 -3.79 3.07 -5.58
CA LYS A 94 -4.52 3.82 -6.62
C LYS A 94 -3.71 5.00 -7.14
N ASP A 95 -3.02 5.73 -6.27
CA ASP A 95 -2.20 6.88 -6.65
C ASP A 95 -1.04 6.51 -7.59
N PHE A 96 -0.58 5.24 -7.59
CA PHE A 96 0.46 4.77 -8.51
C PHE A 96 -0.04 4.39 -9.92
N LEU A 97 -1.36 4.28 -10.11
CA LEU A 97 -1.96 3.90 -11.39
C LEU A 97 -1.83 5.05 -12.40
N ILE A 98 -1.23 4.78 -13.57
CA ILE A 98 -0.95 5.83 -14.57
C ILE A 98 -2.24 6.49 -15.06
N GLU A 99 -3.33 5.72 -15.15
CA GLU A 99 -4.66 6.21 -15.56
C GLU A 99 -5.24 7.29 -14.65
N ASN A 100 -4.75 7.41 -13.41
CA ASN A 100 -5.18 8.45 -12.47
C ASN A 100 -4.41 9.77 -12.65
N TYR A 101 -3.34 9.78 -13.44
CA TYR A 101 -2.61 11.00 -13.77
C TYR A 101 -3.19 11.68 -15.02
N PRO A 102 -3.29 13.01 -15.02
CA PRO A 102 -3.74 13.73 -16.20
C PRO A 102 -2.79 13.54 -17.38
N ASN A 103 -3.35 13.42 -18.59
CA ASN A 103 -2.56 13.49 -19.81
C ASN A 103 -2.10 14.94 -20.05
N PHE A 104 -0.90 15.27 -19.59
CA PHE A 104 -0.34 16.63 -19.75
C PHE A 104 -0.23 17.06 -21.22
N THR A 105 -0.13 16.13 -22.16
CA THR A 105 -0.14 16.44 -23.61
C THR A 105 -1.47 17.05 -24.06
N GLU A 106 -2.58 16.62 -23.45
CA GLU A 106 -3.91 17.18 -23.72
C GLU A 106 -4.11 18.53 -23.02
N ILE A 107 -3.57 18.69 -21.81
CA ILE A 107 -3.67 19.93 -21.03
C ILE A 107 -2.83 21.06 -21.64
N LEU A 108 -1.63 20.75 -22.12
CA LEU A 108 -0.70 21.73 -22.67
C LEU A 108 -0.96 22.05 -24.14
N ARG A 109 -1.98 21.42 -24.76
CA ARG A 109 -2.38 21.76 -26.12
C ARG A 109 -2.80 23.24 -26.12
N PRO A 110 -2.15 24.12 -26.90
CA PRO A 110 -2.50 25.53 -26.91
C PRO A 110 -3.98 25.64 -27.30
N THR A 111 -4.82 26.12 -26.39
CA THR A 111 -6.18 26.51 -26.72
C THR A 111 -6.03 27.56 -27.79
N GLY A 112 -6.45 27.25 -29.02
CA GLY A 112 -6.11 28.04 -30.20
C GLY A 112 -6.44 29.52 -30.00
N ILE A 113 -5.44 30.32 -29.64
CA ILE A 113 -5.50 31.76 -29.78
C ILE A 113 -5.45 31.96 -31.29
N LYS A 114 -6.63 32.16 -31.88
CA LYS A 114 -6.76 32.63 -33.25
C LYS A 114 -5.96 33.93 -33.33
N LYS A 115 -4.77 33.87 -33.94
CA LYS A 115 -4.11 35.07 -34.44
C LYS A 115 -5.03 35.65 -35.50
N ASN A 116 -5.80 36.68 -35.13
CA ASN A 116 -6.43 37.54 -36.11
C ASN A 116 -5.31 38.28 -36.85
N THR A 117 -4.94 37.77 -38.01
CA THR A 117 -4.16 38.50 -39.01
C THR A 117 -5.07 39.57 -39.62
N PHE A 118 -4.70 40.83 -39.43
CA PHE A 118 -5.14 41.97 -40.23
C PHE A 118 -4.23 42.13 -41.45
#